data_AF-A0A4Y2W2K0-F1
#
_entry.id   AF-A0A4Y2W2K0-F1
#
_cell.length_a   1.000
_cell.length_b   1.000
_cell.length_c   1.000
_cell.angle_alpha   90.00
_cell.angle_beta   90.00
_cell.angle_gamma   90.00
#
_symmetry.space_group_name_H-M   'P 1'
#
loop_
_entity.id
_entity.type
_entity.pdbx_description
1 polymer ?
#
loop_
_entity_poly.entity_id
_entity_poly.type
_entity_poly.pdbx_seq_one_letter_code
_entity_poly.pdbx_strand_id
1 'polypeptide(L)'
;MFAVVRGIIQSGLLHATEIKIDYEVFRLHHTFTVGFLLAFFVIVTTKQFVGEPIECDITQEGTEDLINTYCWIHSTYVIPKAFYKE
;
A
#
# COMPACT_ATOMS: atom_id res chain seq x y z
N MET A 1 -6.08 -0.77 15.28
CA MET A 1 -5.45 -1.98 15.87
C MET A 1 -5.68 -2.09 17.37
N PHE A 2 -5.27 -1.11 18.19
CA PHE A 2 -5.48 -1.15 19.65
C PHE A 2 -6.94 -1.34 20.08
N ALA A 3 -7.91 -0.68 19.43
CA ALA A 3 -9.34 -0.88 19.74
C ALA A 3 -9.85 -2.30 19.44
N VAL A 4 -9.43 -2.87 18.30
CA VAL A 4 -9.80 -4.24 17.89
C VAL A 4 -9.14 -5.27 18.80
N VAL A 5 -7.84 -5.10 19.09
CA VAL A 5 -7.07 -5.96 19.99
C VAL A 5 -7.63 -5.88 21.42
N ARG A 6 -7.98 -4.69 21.93
CA ARG A 6 -8.65 -4.52 23.23
C ARG A 6 -10.02 -5.18 23.25
N GLY A 7 -10.81 -5.08 22.18
CA GLY A 7 -12.10 -5.77 22.07
C GLY A 7 -11.97 -7.29 22.16
N ILE A 8 -10.96 -7.87 21.49
CA ILE A 8 -10.67 -9.32 21.53
C ILE A 8 -10.16 -9.74 22.92
N ILE A 9 -9.27 -8.95 23.53
CA ILE A 9 -8.72 -9.23 24.87
C ILE A 9 -9.80 -9.12 25.95
N GLN A 10 -10.71 -8.14 25.87
CA GLN A 10 -11.79 -7.95 26.84
C GLN A 10 -12.84 -9.07 26.76
N SER A 11 -13.05 -9.66 25.58
CA SER A 11 -13.95 -10.82 25.43
C SER A 11 -13.40 -12.12 26.03
N GLY A 12 -12.10 -12.20 26.33
CA GLY A 12 -11.42 -13.36 26.92
C GLY A 12 -10.97 -13.13 28.36
N LEU A 13 -11.89 -13.26 29.33
CA LEU A 13 -11.65 -13.59 30.75
C LEU A 13 -10.79 -12.65 31.64
N LEU A 14 -10.01 -11.72 31.11
CA LEU A 14 -9.22 -10.79 31.92
C LEU A 14 -9.90 -9.42 31.98
N HIS A 15 -10.51 -9.13 33.14
CA HIS A 15 -10.99 -7.80 33.50
C HIS A 15 -9.79 -6.88 33.76
N ALA A 16 -9.05 -6.55 32.72
CA ALA A 16 -7.95 -5.59 32.79
C ALA A 16 -8.55 -4.22 33.14
N THR A 17 -8.27 -3.74 34.36
CA THR A 17 -8.62 -2.39 34.78
C THR A 17 -7.81 -1.44 33.90
N GLU A 18 -8.47 -0.72 33.00
CA GLU A 18 -7.80 0.14 32.04
C GLU A 18 -7.25 1.39 32.76
N ILE A 19 -5.96 1.35 33.14
CA ILE A 19 -5.27 2.53 33.66
C ILE A 19 -4.94 3.42 32.46
N LYS A 20 -5.66 4.55 32.35
CA LYS A 20 -5.51 5.52 31.26
C LYS A 20 -4.34 6.46 31.57
N ILE A 21 -3.16 6.16 31.04
CA ILE A 21 -1.94 6.98 31.23
C ILE A 21 -1.74 7.98 30.06
N ASP A 22 -2.55 7.87 29.00
CA ASP A 22 -2.36 8.64 27.78
C ASP A 22 -3.21 9.91 27.73
N TYR A 23 -2.60 11.01 27.26
CA TYR A 23 -3.30 12.24 26.93
C TYR A 23 -4.15 12.09 25.66
N GLU A 24 -5.26 12.83 25.60
CA GLU A 24 -6.28 12.76 24.54
C GLU A 24 -5.69 12.92 23.13
N VAL A 25 -4.74 13.84 22.97
CA VAL A 25 -4.10 14.13 21.67
C VAL A 25 -3.21 12.97 21.20
N PHE A 26 -2.46 12.31 22.09
CA PHE A 26 -1.64 11.14 21.70
C PHE A 26 -2.53 9.98 21.30
N ARG A 27 -3.66 9.83 22.00
CA ARG A 27 -4.62 8.79 21.70
C ARG A 27 -5.23 8.94 20.32
N LEU A 28 -5.58 10.17 19.96
CA LEU A 28 -6.02 10.48 18.61
C LEU A 28 -4.91 10.21 17.60
N HIS A 29 -3.68 10.64 17.87
CA HIS A 29 -2.56 10.49 16.94
C HIS A 29 -2.27 9.02 16.61
N HIS A 30 -2.10 8.14 17.59
CA HIS A 30 -1.77 6.74 17.31
C HIS A 30 -2.96 5.95 16.75
N THR A 31 -4.19 6.33 17.08
CA THR A 31 -5.37 5.63 16.57
C THR A 31 -5.66 6.03 15.12
N PHE A 32 -5.60 7.34 14.84
CA PHE A 32 -5.86 7.89 13.51
C PHE A 32 -4.74 7.56 12.53
N THR A 33 -3.48 7.83 12.89
CA THR A 33 -2.34 7.66 11.98
C THR A 33 -2.18 6.19 11.58
N VAL A 34 -2.33 5.25 12.51
CA VAL A 34 -2.27 3.82 12.20
C VAL A 34 -3.43 3.40 11.29
N GLY A 35 -4.66 3.87 11.54
CA GLY A 35 -5.81 3.58 10.68
C GLY A 35 -5.63 4.13 9.26
N PHE A 36 -5.15 5.36 9.15
CA PHE A 36 -4.86 6.03 7.89
C PHE A 36 -3.79 5.28 7.09
N LEU A 37 -2.66 4.95 7.71
CA LEU A 37 -1.57 4.20 7.05
C LEU A 37 -2.03 2.79 6.63
N LEU A 38 -2.84 2.10 7.43
CA LEU A 38 -3.41 0.80 7.06
C LEU A 38 -4.34 0.90 5.84
N ALA A 39 -5.14 1.98 5.73
CA ALA A 39 -5.98 2.20 4.57
C ALA A 39 -5.13 2.36 3.29
N PHE A 40 -4.07 3.18 3.33
CA PHE A 40 -3.16 3.30 2.17
C PHE A 40 -2.46 2.00 1.85
N PHE A 41 -2.03 1.24 2.86
CA PHE A 41 -1.43 -0.07 2.63
C PHE A 41 -2.38 -0.98 1.86
N VAL A 42 -3.63 -1.12 2.31
CA VAL A 42 -4.64 -1.92 1.61
C VAL A 42 -4.88 -1.41 0.20
N ILE A 43 -5.03 -0.09 0.01
CA ILE A 43 -5.25 0.51 -1.31
C ILE A 43 -4.07 0.21 -2.26
N VAL A 44 -2.83 0.45 -1.83
CA VAL A 44 -1.63 0.18 -2.63
C VAL A 44 -1.52 -1.31 -2.96
N THR A 45 -1.76 -2.18 -1.98
CA THR A 45 -1.77 -3.63 -2.19
C THR A 45 -2.81 -4.02 -3.24
N THR A 46 -4.03 -3.45 -3.21
CA THR A 46 -5.04 -3.75 -4.23
C THR A 46 -4.65 -3.32 -5.65
N LYS A 47 -3.84 -2.27 -5.82
CA LYS A 47 -3.34 -1.85 -7.14
C LYS A 47 -2.41 -2.86 -7.79
N GLN A 48 -1.81 -3.78 -7.02
CA GLN A 48 -1.01 -4.88 -7.56
C GLN A 48 -1.88 -6.00 -8.18
N PHE A 49 -3.20 -6.00 -7.95
CA PHE A 49 -4.11 -7.06 -8.37
C PHE A 49 -5.10 -6.64 -9.47
N VAL A 50 -5.11 -5.37 -9.88
CA VAL A 50 -6.09 -4.84 -10.85
C VAL A 50 -5.36 -4.21 -12.04
N GLY A 51 -5.50 -4.84 -13.20
CA GLY A 51 -4.97 -4.36 -14.48
C GLY A 51 -3.53 -4.78 -14.78
N GLU A 52 -3.05 -4.41 -15.96
CA GLU A 52 -1.64 -4.56 -16.35
C GLU A 52 -0.83 -3.35 -15.87
N PRO A 53 0.35 -3.57 -15.27
CA PRO A 53 1.06 -2.51 -14.56
C PRO A 53 1.78 -1.51 -15.50
N ILE A 54 2.16 -1.95 -16.70
CA ILE A 54 2.77 -1.14 -17.77
C ILE A 54 2.70 -1.90 -19.11
N GLU A 55 2.47 -1.17 -20.20
CA GLU A 55 2.52 -1.69 -21.57
C GLU A 55 3.70 -1.02 -22.29
N CYS A 56 4.62 -1.83 -22.81
CA CYS A 56 5.82 -1.39 -23.52
C CYS A 56 5.61 -1.50 -25.04
N ASP A 57 5.95 -0.44 -25.77
CA ASP A 57 5.86 -0.40 -27.24
C ASP A 57 7.10 -1.06 -27.87
N ILE A 58 6.88 -2.06 -28.74
CA ILE A 58 7.93 -2.94 -29.28
C ILE A 58 7.66 -3.32 -30.72
N THR A 59 8.72 -3.28 -31.52
CA THR A 59 8.70 -3.65 -32.95
C THR A 59 8.78 -5.16 -33.22
N GLN A 60 8.85 -6.02 -32.20
CA GLN A 60 9.05 -7.47 -32.37
C GLN A 60 7.81 -8.25 -31.91
N GLU A 61 7.04 -8.77 -32.87
CA GLU A 61 5.78 -9.49 -32.63
C GLU A 61 6.01 -10.77 -31.81
N GLY A 62 5.19 -10.98 -30.77
CA GLY A 62 5.07 -12.26 -30.06
C GLY A 62 5.79 -12.39 -28.71
N THR A 63 6.43 -11.32 -28.20
CA THR A 63 7.10 -11.33 -26.87
C THR A 63 6.58 -10.24 -25.91
N GLU A 64 5.37 -9.75 -26.16
CA GLU A 64 4.75 -8.61 -25.45
C GLU A 64 4.68 -8.82 -23.94
N ASP A 65 4.15 -9.95 -23.48
CA ASP A 65 3.99 -10.24 -22.04
C ASP A 65 5.32 -10.34 -21.29
N LEU A 66 6.34 -10.92 -21.92
CA LEU A 66 7.68 -11.07 -21.38
C LEU A 66 8.37 -9.72 -21.23
N ILE A 67 8.21 -8.86 -22.25
CA ILE A 67 8.81 -7.53 -22.27
C ILE A 67 8.08 -6.61 -21.29
N ASN A 68 6.75 -6.67 -21.21
CA ASN A 68 5.96 -5.94 -20.22
C ASN A 68 6.36 -6.33 -18.79
N THR A 69 6.56 -7.63 -18.53
CA THR A 69 7.05 -8.11 -17.23
C THR A 69 8.46 -7.62 -16.92
N TYR A 70 9.35 -7.62 -17.92
CA TYR A 70 10.71 -7.10 -17.79
C TYR A 70 10.70 -5.60 -17.49
N CYS A 71 9.95 -4.81 -18.25
CA CYS A 71 9.74 -3.38 -18.05
C CYS A 71 9.16 -3.06 -16.66
N TRP A 72 8.29 -3.93 -16.15
CA TRP A 72 7.68 -3.75 -14.83
C TRP A 72 8.66 -3.97 -13.67
N ILE A 73 9.49 -5.01 -13.76
CA ILE A 73 10.43 -5.37 -12.69
C ILE A 73 11.67 -4.46 -12.73
N HIS A 74 12.12 -4.07 -13.92
CA HIS A 74 13.27 -3.21 -14.10
C HIS A 74 12.91 -1.73 -13.98
N SER A 75 13.78 -0.95 -13.33
CA SER A 75 13.57 0.50 -13.21
C SER A 75 13.59 1.18 -14.58
N THR A 76 12.54 1.92 -14.90
CA THR A 76 12.45 2.75 -16.10
C THR A 76 12.94 4.17 -15.81
N TYR A 77 13.52 4.83 -16.81
CA TYR A 77 13.96 6.22 -16.70
C TYR A 77 13.41 7.04 -17.87
N VAL A 78 13.10 8.30 -17.58
CA VAL A 78 12.54 9.22 -18.56
C VAL A 78 13.67 9.86 -19.34
N ILE A 79 13.61 9.78 -20.68
CA ILE A 79 14.57 10.43 -21.56
C ILE A 79 13.92 11.70 -22.13
N PRO A 80 14.35 12.92 -21.76
CA PRO A 80 13.73 14.15 -22.23
C PRO A 80 13.68 14.27 -23.76
N LYS A 81 14.65 13.64 -24.45
CA LYS A 81 14.73 13.60 -25.91
C LYS A 81 13.75 12.73 -26.64
N ALA A 82 13.05 11.86 -25.93
CA ALA A 82 12.00 11.04 -26.50
C ALA A 82 10.67 11.82 -26.62
N PHE A 83 10.44 12.85 -25.80
CA PHE A 83 9.18 13.61 -25.83
C PHE A 83 9.02 14.55 -27.04
N TYR A 84 10.12 14.93 -27.68
CA TYR A 84 10.13 15.83 -28.84
C TYR A 84 10.46 15.13 -30.15
N LYS A 85 10.39 13.80 -30.18
CA LYS A 85 10.63 13.02 -31.38
C LYS A 85 9.36 13.05 -32.24
N GLU A 86 9.28 14.08 -33.09
CA GLU A 86 8.42 14.09 -34.26
C GLU A 86 8.99 13.18 -35.37
#